data_AF-A0AAV5WEQ7-F1
#
_entry.id   AF-A0AAV5WEQ7-F1
#
_cell.length_a   1.000
_cell.length_b   1.000
_cell.length_c   1.000
_cell.angle_alpha   90.00
_cell.angle_beta   90.00
_cell.angle_gamma   90.00
#
_symmetry.space_group_name_H-M   'P 1'
#
loop_
_entity.id
_entity.type
_entity.pdbx_description
1 polymer ?
#
loop_
_entity_poly.entity_id
_entity_poly.type
_entity_poly.pdbx_seq_one_letter_code
_entity_poly.pdbx_strand_id
1 'polypeptide(L)'
;NCSSVKPLCTGADRLNCAAPFVPFKQRYRFTRRYNLIGCAIEKNFSTLLTAILCFLHDEKKFVSRERILVKEEFHHRFCGPRNEASTLEQSFKRIGGRNESTTLFAITRDPVDRFISGFVDKCLKEETWRSHPDRCCGCKRDVDCFVDRMHKRIIKSQGEKQRTSFDDDHFFPQSWRCEFSTHISDYTILDFSAGDSSQFYTKLLKLLHDNGVPPSSLSLIESSLHSDRTDHSTIESKERLEYENRIRNSPSIMEKITRMYYYDFIL
;
A
#
# COMPACT_ATOMS: atom_id res chain seq x y z
N ASN A 1 -10.42 -9.56 37.76
CA ASN A 1 -9.22 -8.71 37.54
C ASN A 1 -9.11 -8.34 36.08
N CYS A 2 -9.72 -7.21 35.68
CA CYS A 2 -9.36 -6.56 34.43
C CYS A 2 -7.98 -5.93 34.64
N SER A 3 -6.93 -6.65 34.28
CA SER A 3 -5.59 -6.08 34.21
C SER A 3 -5.67 -4.85 33.31
N SER A 4 -5.37 -3.68 33.88
CA SER A 4 -5.31 -2.42 33.14
C SER A 4 -4.30 -2.59 32.00
N VAL A 5 -4.79 -2.71 30.76
CA VAL A 5 -3.94 -2.78 29.58
C VAL A 5 -3.16 -1.47 29.54
N LYS A 6 -1.83 -1.55 29.71
CA LYS A 6 -0.99 -0.37 29.58
C LYS A 6 -1.14 0.18 28.16
N PRO A 7 -1.40 1.49 27.98
CA PRO A 7 -1.53 2.06 26.66
C PRO A 7 -0.19 2.00 25.92
N LEU A 8 -0.14 1.24 24.83
CA LEU A 8 1.03 1.14 23.96
C LEU A 8 1.36 2.50 23.33
N CYS A 9 2.65 2.74 23.07
CA CYS A 9 3.13 3.92 22.36
C CYS A 9 2.83 5.25 23.06
N THR A 10 2.81 5.24 24.40
CA THR A 10 2.65 6.45 25.23
C THR A 10 3.82 6.65 26.18
N GLY A 11 4.07 7.90 26.60
CA GLY A 11 5.18 8.23 27.49
C GLY A 11 6.54 7.70 26.97
N ALA A 12 7.28 7.02 27.85
CA ALA A 12 8.56 6.40 27.50
C ALA A 12 8.44 5.23 26.50
N ASP A 13 7.27 4.58 26.41
CA ASP A 13 7.04 3.45 25.51
C ASP A 13 7.01 3.87 24.03
N ARG A 14 6.87 5.16 23.73
CA ARG A 14 6.95 5.71 22.36
C ARG A 14 8.24 5.32 21.63
N LEU A 15 9.35 5.18 22.36
CA LEU A 15 10.65 4.79 21.78
C LEU A 15 10.65 3.35 21.22
N ASN A 16 9.70 2.53 21.65
CA ASN A 16 9.50 1.17 21.15
C ASN A 16 8.50 1.08 20.00
N CYS A 17 7.99 2.22 19.51
CA CYS A 17 7.01 2.28 18.44
C CYS A 17 7.54 3.05 17.23
N ALA A 18 6.98 2.76 16.06
CA ALA A 18 7.20 3.58 14.87
C ALA A 18 6.73 5.03 15.15
N ALA A 19 7.60 6.01 14.94
CA ALA A 19 7.20 7.42 14.90
C ALA A 19 6.19 7.63 13.76
N PRO A 20 5.27 8.59 13.92
CA PRO A 20 4.36 8.94 12.85
C PRO A 20 5.09 9.68 11.73
N PHE A 21 4.63 9.48 10.49
CA PHE A 21 4.98 10.32 9.34
C PHE A 21 6.50 10.51 9.08
N VAL A 22 7.31 9.48 9.35
CA VAL A 22 8.73 9.52 9.00
C VAL A 22 8.85 9.55 7.47
N PRO A 23 9.62 10.48 6.87
CA PRO A 23 9.75 10.56 5.42
C PRO A 23 10.33 9.26 4.84
N PHE A 24 9.58 8.64 3.93
CA PHE A 24 10.03 7.47 3.19
C PHE A 24 9.88 7.68 1.67
N LYS A 25 10.35 6.71 0.89
CA LYS A 25 10.24 6.72 -0.58
C LYS A 25 8.77 6.88 -1.01
N GLN A 26 8.50 7.72 -2.00
CA GLN A 26 7.15 7.93 -2.53
C GLN A 26 6.95 7.34 -3.92
N ARG A 27 5.71 6.95 -4.23
CA ARG A 27 5.32 6.35 -5.51
C ARG A 27 3.99 6.94 -5.95
N TYR A 28 4.03 7.98 -6.78
CA TYR A 28 2.83 8.59 -7.33
C TYR A 28 2.51 8.07 -8.72
N ARG A 29 1.22 7.98 -9.01
CA ARG A 29 0.66 7.79 -10.34
C ARG A 29 -0.33 8.92 -10.61
N PHE A 30 -0.33 9.44 -11.81
CA PHE A 30 -1.17 10.61 -12.12
C PHE A 30 -1.83 10.52 -13.49
N THR A 31 -2.93 11.25 -13.65
CA THR A 31 -3.58 11.46 -14.94
C THR A 31 -3.77 12.96 -15.15
N ARG A 32 -3.28 13.46 -16.30
CA ARG A 32 -3.44 14.87 -16.62
C ARG A 32 -4.88 15.21 -17.01
N ARG A 33 -5.54 14.29 -17.71
CA ARG A 33 -6.92 14.48 -18.22
C ARG A 33 -7.95 14.63 -17.11
N TYR A 34 -7.80 13.88 -16.03
CA TYR A 34 -8.76 13.85 -14.92
C TYR A 34 -8.25 14.57 -13.67
N ASN A 35 -7.08 15.20 -13.74
CA ASN A 35 -6.46 15.92 -12.62
C ASN A 35 -6.33 15.07 -11.34
N LEU A 36 -6.05 13.77 -11.51
CA LEU A 36 -5.93 12.80 -10.42
C LEU A 36 -4.47 12.52 -10.10
N ILE A 37 -4.15 12.46 -8.82
CA ILE A 37 -2.86 11.94 -8.31
C ILE A 37 -3.16 10.90 -7.22
N GLY A 38 -2.83 9.65 -7.52
CA GLY A 38 -2.90 8.54 -6.56
C GLY A 38 -1.53 8.20 -5.99
N CYS A 39 -1.45 8.00 -4.68
CA CYS A 39 -0.27 7.45 -4.04
C CYS A 39 -0.35 5.91 -3.95
N ALA A 40 0.59 5.22 -4.59
CA ALA A 40 0.69 3.76 -4.59
C ALA A 40 1.49 3.28 -3.38
N ILE A 41 0.80 2.92 -2.30
CA ILE A 41 1.39 2.30 -1.10
C ILE A 41 1.39 0.79 -1.26
N GLU A 42 2.57 0.16 -1.11
CA GLU A 42 2.67 -1.28 -1.28
C GLU A 42 1.73 -2.06 -0.35
N LYS A 43 1.12 -3.09 -0.92
CA LYS A 43 0.13 -3.99 -0.29
C LYS A 43 -1.21 -3.34 0.08
N ASN A 44 -1.45 -2.09 -0.32
CA ASN A 44 -2.73 -1.38 -0.20
C ASN A 44 -3.38 -1.22 -1.58
N PHE A 45 -3.62 -2.31 -2.30
CA PHE A 45 -4.19 -2.23 -3.65
C PHE A 45 -3.26 -1.52 -4.69
N SER A 46 -1.96 -1.41 -4.41
CA SER A 46 -0.97 -0.66 -5.22
C SER A 46 -0.90 -1.08 -6.69
N THR A 47 -0.92 -2.40 -6.96
CA THR A 47 -0.83 -2.92 -8.32
C THR A 47 -2.01 -2.48 -9.18
N LEU A 48 -3.24 -2.68 -8.68
CA LEU A 48 -4.45 -2.35 -9.41
C LEU A 48 -4.68 -0.83 -9.46
N LEU A 49 -4.34 -0.09 -8.41
CA LEU A 49 -4.30 1.38 -8.47
C LEU A 49 -3.37 1.89 -9.57
N THR A 50 -2.18 1.30 -9.67
CA THR A 50 -1.20 1.66 -10.72
C THR A 50 -1.74 1.35 -12.10
N ALA A 51 -2.38 0.20 -12.28
CA ALA A 51 -3.01 -0.20 -13.54
C ALA A 51 -4.15 0.76 -13.92
N ILE A 52 -5.04 1.11 -12.98
CA ILE A 52 -6.16 2.03 -13.20
C ILE A 52 -5.64 3.40 -13.64
N LEU A 53 -4.67 3.98 -12.93
CA LEU A 53 -4.12 5.29 -13.28
C LEU A 53 -3.26 5.25 -14.55
N CYS A 54 -2.75 4.09 -14.94
CA CYS A 54 -2.11 3.88 -16.23
C CYS A 54 -3.15 3.84 -17.36
N PHE A 55 -4.22 3.07 -17.20
CA PHE A 55 -5.35 3.06 -18.13
C PHE A 55 -5.92 4.47 -18.34
N LEU A 56 -6.24 5.18 -17.26
CA LEU A 56 -6.79 6.53 -17.31
C LEU A 56 -5.81 7.60 -17.82
N HIS A 57 -4.51 7.30 -17.85
CA HIS A 57 -3.52 8.19 -18.47
C HIS A 57 -3.60 8.16 -19.99
N ASP A 58 -3.84 6.98 -20.59
CA ASP A 58 -3.94 6.79 -22.05
C ASP A 58 -4.87 5.61 -22.39
N GLU A 59 -6.18 5.84 -22.26
CA GLU A 59 -7.21 4.81 -22.40
C GLU A 59 -7.20 4.18 -23.80
N LYS A 60 -7.03 5.01 -24.83
CA LYS A 60 -7.01 4.56 -26.24
C LYS A 60 -5.84 3.60 -26.48
N LYS A 61 -4.65 3.95 -26.00
CA LYS A 61 -3.47 3.11 -26.16
C LYS A 61 -3.53 1.86 -25.29
N PHE A 62 -4.12 1.94 -24.11
CA PHE A 62 -4.31 0.78 -23.23
C PHE A 62 -5.24 -0.25 -23.87
N VAL A 63 -6.40 0.18 -24.39
CA VAL A 63 -7.41 -0.68 -25.03
C VAL A 63 -6.89 -1.23 -26.36
N SER A 64 -6.28 -0.41 -27.22
CA SER A 64 -5.73 -0.88 -28.52
C SER A 64 -4.57 -1.88 -28.39
N ARG A 65 -4.00 -2.01 -27.19
CA ARG A 65 -2.97 -3.00 -26.87
C ARG A 65 -3.55 -4.21 -26.14
N GLU A 66 -4.88 -4.32 -26.07
CA GLU A 66 -5.62 -5.43 -25.46
C GLU A 66 -5.15 -5.73 -24.03
N ARG A 67 -4.78 -4.67 -23.29
CA ARG A 67 -4.28 -4.79 -21.92
C ARG A 67 -5.43 -5.03 -20.95
N ILE A 68 -5.16 -5.78 -19.90
CA ILE A 68 -6.12 -6.16 -18.88
C ILE A 68 -5.60 -5.66 -17.53
N LEU A 69 -6.41 -4.86 -16.82
CA LEU A 69 -6.00 -4.20 -15.58
C LEU A 69 -5.41 -5.18 -14.54
N VAL A 70 -6.05 -6.34 -14.35
CA VAL A 70 -5.61 -7.33 -13.36
C VAL A 70 -4.34 -8.11 -13.75
N LYS A 71 -3.90 -8.01 -15.01
CA LYS A 71 -2.67 -8.63 -15.52
C LYS A 71 -1.51 -7.65 -15.64
N GLU A 72 -1.68 -6.40 -15.21
CA GLU A 72 -0.59 -5.43 -15.21
C GLU A 72 0.42 -5.80 -14.13
N GLU A 73 1.68 -5.97 -14.54
CA GLU A 73 2.78 -6.28 -13.64
C GLU A 73 3.66 -5.07 -13.37
N PHE A 74 4.17 -4.97 -12.14
CA PHE A 74 5.09 -3.91 -11.75
C PHE A 74 6.39 -3.92 -12.54
N HIS A 75 6.89 -5.08 -12.97
CA HIS A 75 8.13 -5.18 -13.74
C HIS A 75 7.95 -4.77 -15.21
N HIS A 76 6.72 -4.87 -15.73
CA HIS A 76 6.37 -4.54 -17.12
C HIS A 76 5.54 -3.25 -17.18
N ARG A 77 6.19 -2.12 -16.83
CA ARG A 77 5.54 -0.81 -16.65
C ARG A 77 5.11 -0.18 -17.98
N PHE A 78 3.90 -0.47 -18.46
CA PHE A 78 3.37 0.08 -19.72
C PHE A 78 3.35 1.61 -19.78
N CYS A 79 2.88 2.24 -18.70
CA CYS A 79 2.87 3.70 -18.58
C CYS A 79 4.12 4.25 -17.90
N GLY A 80 4.98 3.43 -17.32
CA GLY A 80 6.23 3.91 -16.72
C GLY A 80 7.22 4.35 -17.80
N PRO A 81 7.91 5.50 -17.66
CA PRO A 81 7.87 6.54 -16.61
C PRO A 81 6.94 7.74 -16.94
N ARG A 82 5.99 7.59 -17.86
CA ARG A 82 5.15 8.66 -18.41
C ARG A 82 4.14 9.20 -17.39
N ASN A 83 3.60 8.33 -16.54
CA ASN A 83 2.61 8.70 -15.51
C ASN A 83 3.11 8.50 -14.07
N GLU A 84 4.42 8.42 -13.86
CA GLU A 84 5.02 8.15 -12.54
C GLU A 84 5.78 9.38 -12.01
N ALA A 85 5.78 9.57 -10.70
CA ALA A 85 6.56 10.60 -10.02
C ALA A 85 6.99 10.11 -8.62
N SER A 86 8.09 10.66 -8.11
CA SER A 86 8.63 10.31 -6.79
C SER A 86 8.37 11.37 -5.72
N THR A 87 7.72 12.48 -6.06
CA THR A 87 7.24 13.52 -5.12
C THR A 87 5.91 14.12 -5.61
N LEU A 88 5.15 14.73 -4.72
CA LEU A 88 3.95 15.50 -5.04
C LEU A 88 4.29 16.69 -5.93
N GLU A 89 5.38 17.41 -5.63
CA GLU A 89 5.84 18.53 -6.45
C GLU A 89 6.03 18.11 -7.92
N GLN A 90 6.72 16.99 -8.16
CA GLN A 90 6.89 16.44 -9.51
C GLN A 90 5.54 16.06 -10.14
N SER A 91 4.63 15.50 -9.35
CA SER A 91 3.29 15.12 -9.79
C SER A 91 2.51 16.35 -10.25
N PHE A 92 2.45 17.41 -9.44
CA PHE A 92 1.80 18.68 -9.77
C PHE A 92 2.38 19.29 -11.04
N LYS A 93 3.70 19.34 -11.17
CA LYS A 93 4.35 19.84 -12.40
C LYS A 93 3.92 19.04 -13.63
N ARG A 94 3.80 17.72 -13.52
CA ARG A 94 3.47 16.83 -14.64
C ARG A 94 1.99 16.87 -15.05
N ILE A 95 1.08 17.19 -14.14
CA ILE A 95 -0.34 17.43 -14.48
C ILE A 95 -0.61 18.86 -14.98
N GLY A 96 0.39 19.76 -14.93
CA GLY A 96 0.26 21.15 -15.40
C GLY A 96 -0.03 22.17 -14.29
N GLY A 97 0.24 21.82 -13.03
CA GLY A 97 0.00 22.64 -11.84
C GLY A 97 -1.10 22.06 -10.95
N ARG A 98 -1.03 22.33 -9.64
CA ARG A 98 -2.13 22.06 -8.70
C ARG A 98 -3.19 23.16 -8.86
N ASN A 99 -4.45 22.78 -8.90
CA ASN A 99 -5.57 23.71 -8.83
C ASN A 99 -6.70 23.10 -7.97
N GLU A 100 -7.83 23.80 -7.85
CA GLU A 100 -8.97 23.38 -7.02
C GLU A 100 -9.62 22.07 -7.45
N SER A 101 -9.49 21.67 -8.72
CA SER A 101 -10.00 20.38 -9.22
C SER A 101 -8.97 19.25 -9.11
N THR A 102 -7.78 19.50 -8.58
CA THR A 102 -6.77 18.46 -8.38
C THR A 102 -7.14 17.57 -7.21
N THR A 103 -7.47 16.31 -7.48
CA THR A 103 -7.76 15.32 -6.44
C THR A 103 -6.51 14.53 -6.09
N LEU A 104 -6.08 14.63 -4.83
CA LEU A 104 -5.11 13.70 -4.23
C LEU A 104 -5.86 12.58 -3.53
N PHE A 105 -5.46 11.34 -3.77
CA PHE A 105 -6.03 10.22 -3.04
C PHE A 105 -5.00 9.13 -2.75
N ALA A 106 -5.25 8.38 -1.68
CA ALA A 106 -4.43 7.26 -1.27
C ALA A 106 -5.34 6.15 -0.77
N ILE A 107 -4.86 4.91 -0.93
CA ILE A 107 -5.56 3.73 -0.45
C ILE A 107 -4.82 3.23 0.78
N THR A 108 -5.56 3.08 1.88
CA THR A 108 -5.11 2.54 3.16
C THR A 108 -5.65 1.12 3.33
N ARG A 109 -5.06 0.37 4.24
CA ARG A 109 -5.49 -0.99 4.57
C ARG A 109 -5.28 -1.22 6.06
N ASP A 110 -6.09 -2.09 6.66
CA ASP A 110 -5.86 -2.59 8.02
C ASP A 110 -4.39 -3.03 8.16
N PRO A 111 -3.62 -2.48 9.11
CA PRO A 111 -2.18 -2.73 9.16
C PRO A 111 -1.80 -4.20 9.36
N VAL A 112 -2.62 -4.98 10.08
CA VAL A 112 -2.38 -6.40 10.31
C VAL A 112 -2.63 -7.18 9.02
N ASP A 113 -3.75 -6.93 8.35
CA ASP A 113 -4.07 -7.53 7.04
C ASP A 113 -3.03 -7.17 5.98
N ARG A 114 -2.56 -5.92 5.97
CA ARG A 114 -1.47 -5.46 5.09
C ARG A 114 -0.17 -6.23 5.35
N PHE A 115 0.22 -6.38 6.62
CA PHE A 115 1.40 -7.17 7.01
C PHE A 115 1.28 -8.63 6.57
N ILE A 116 0.16 -9.29 6.87
CA ILE A 116 -0.12 -10.68 6.47
C ILE A 116 -0.02 -10.81 4.95
N SER A 117 -0.65 -9.88 4.21
CA SER A 117 -0.61 -9.86 2.75
C SER A 117 0.82 -9.72 2.21
N GLY A 118 1.65 -8.88 2.83
CA GLY A 118 3.06 -8.74 2.48
C GLY A 118 3.86 -10.00 2.74
N PHE A 119 3.72 -10.59 3.93
CA PHE A 119 4.49 -11.77 4.34
C PHE A 119 4.13 -13.00 3.50
N VAL A 120 2.84 -13.26 3.32
CA VAL A 120 2.38 -14.40 2.50
C VAL A 120 2.82 -14.24 1.05
N ASP A 121 2.70 -13.06 0.46
CA ASP A 121 3.09 -12.82 -0.93
C ASP A 121 4.62 -12.97 -1.11
N LYS A 122 5.43 -12.26 -0.32
CA LYS A 122 6.87 -12.13 -0.58
C LYS A 122 7.72 -13.24 0.04
N CYS A 123 7.31 -13.78 1.17
CA CYS A 123 8.13 -14.74 1.94
C CYS A 123 7.68 -16.18 1.77
N LEU A 124 6.39 -16.39 1.51
CA LEU A 124 5.80 -17.72 1.40
C LEU A 124 5.52 -18.15 -0.05
N LYS A 125 4.85 -17.31 -0.83
CA LYS A 125 4.51 -17.62 -2.24
C LYS A 125 5.68 -17.40 -3.19
N GLU A 126 6.22 -16.18 -3.22
CA GLU A 126 7.33 -15.85 -4.12
C GLU A 126 8.68 -16.38 -3.60
N GLU A 127 8.77 -16.69 -2.30
CA GLU A 127 9.98 -17.13 -1.60
C GLU A 127 11.22 -16.32 -2.01
N THR A 128 11.07 -14.99 -2.05
CA THR A 128 12.07 -14.07 -2.61
C THR A 128 13.47 -14.20 -1.97
N TRP A 129 13.52 -14.75 -0.75
CA TRP A 129 14.73 -15.10 0.01
C TRP A 129 15.58 -16.21 -0.63
N ARG A 130 15.03 -17.03 -1.53
CA ARG A 130 15.81 -18.08 -2.23
C ARG A 130 16.87 -17.49 -3.15
N SER A 131 16.51 -16.42 -3.87
CA SER A 131 17.42 -15.72 -4.78
C SER A 131 18.16 -14.56 -4.12
N HIS A 132 17.63 -14.03 -3.01
CA HIS A 132 18.21 -12.91 -2.26
C HIS A 132 18.14 -13.20 -0.75
N PRO A 133 19.15 -13.87 -0.17
CA PRO A 133 19.07 -14.41 1.21
C PRO A 133 18.80 -13.39 2.32
N ASP A 134 18.98 -12.09 2.06
CA ASP A 134 18.68 -10.98 2.96
C ASP A 134 17.19 -10.61 3.01
N ARG A 135 16.41 -10.92 1.97
CA ARG A 135 14.96 -10.67 1.93
C ARG A 135 14.23 -11.50 2.97
N CYS A 136 13.03 -11.05 3.32
CA CYS A 136 12.29 -11.58 4.45
C CYS A 136 13.12 -11.49 5.74
N CYS A 137 13.87 -10.40 5.91
CA CYS A 137 14.82 -10.16 7.00
C CYS A 137 15.84 -11.30 7.24
N GLY A 138 16.10 -12.14 6.24
CA GLY A 138 16.88 -13.37 6.40
C GLY A 138 16.23 -14.45 7.27
N CYS A 139 14.92 -14.34 7.53
CA CYS A 139 14.11 -15.27 8.33
C CYS A 139 13.37 -16.32 7.48
N LYS A 140 13.44 -16.21 6.14
CA LYS A 140 12.75 -17.11 5.21
C LYS A 140 11.24 -17.12 5.48
N ARG A 141 10.69 -18.25 5.98
CA ARG A 141 9.27 -18.46 6.29
C ARG A 141 8.94 -18.27 7.78
N ASP A 142 9.93 -17.96 8.63
CA ASP A 142 9.72 -17.78 10.07
C ASP A 142 9.17 -16.37 10.37
N VAL A 143 7.87 -16.29 10.67
CA VAL A 143 7.17 -15.04 10.95
C VAL A 143 7.58 -14.41 12.29
N ASP A 144 7.90 -15.20 13.32
CA ASP A 144 8.34 -14.68 14.62
C ASP A 144 9.71 -13.98 14.47
N CYS A 145 10.65 -14.65 13.80
CA CYS A 145 11.93 -14.05 13.42
C CYS A 145 11.73 -12.78 12.59
N PHE A 146 10.83 -12.82 11.60
CA PHE A 146 10.61 -11.70 10.68
C PHE A 146 10.08 -10.47 11.41
N VAL A 147 9.04 -10.64 12.24
CA VAL A 147 8.42 -9.55 13.02
C VAL A 147 9.45 -8.92 13.95
N ASP A 148 10.27 -9.71 14.62
CA ASP A 148 11.31 -9.22 15.52
C ASP A 148 12.36 -8.38 14.81
N ARG A 149 12.83 -8.83 13.65
CA ARG A 149 13.84 -8.10 12.87
C ARG A 149 13.24 -6.88 12.19
N MET A 150 12.02 -6.98 11.67
CA MET A 150 11.34 -5.86 11.01
C MET A 150 10.99 -4.75 12.01
N HIS A 151 10.54 -5.09 13.22
CA HIS A 151 10.30 -4.11 14.28
C HIS A 151 11.58 -3.34 14.61
N LYS A 152 12.70 -4.03 14.88
CA LYS A 152 14.01 -3.40 15.12
C LYS A 152 14.46 -2.54 13.93
N ARG A 153 14.24 -3.01 12.70
CA ARG A 153 14.56 -2.29 11.46
C ARG A 153 13.77 -0.98 11.35
N ILE A 154 12.48 -1.00 11.63
CA ILE A 154 11.60 0.18 11.64
C ILE A 154 12.06 1.17 12.71
N ILE A 155 12.30 0.72 13.96
CA ILE A 155 12.77 1.61 15.04
C ILE A 155 14.08 2.32 14.66
N LYS A 156 15.05 1.58 14.12
CA LYS A 156 16.33 2.15 13.68
C LYS A 156 16.18 3.16 12.54
N SER A 157 15.16 3.01 11.70
CA SER A 157 14.99 3.83 10.47
C SER A 157 14.37 5.20 10.72
N GLN A 158 13.93 5.51 11.95
CA GLN A 158 13.26 6.77 12.28
C GLN A 158 14.20 7.98 12.39
N GLY A 159 15.50 7.76 12.55
CA GLY A 159 16.49 8.82 12.78
C GLY A 159 17.60 8.94 11.72
N GLU A 160 17.65 8.06 10.73
CA GLU A 160 18.76 7.97 9.77
C GLU A 160 18.25 7.92 8.32
N LYS A 161 18.88 8.68 7.41
CA LYS A 161 18.74 8.46 5.96
C LYS A 161 19.39 7.13 5.59
N GLN A 162 18.63 6.04 5.67
CA GLN A 162 19.11 4.72 5.27
C GLN A 162 18.71 4.38 3.84
N ARG A 163 19.56 3.60 3.16
CA ARG A 163 19.18 2.98 1.90
C ARG A 163 18.02 2.02 2.16
N THR A 164 16.93 2.21 1.43
CA THR A 164 15.73 1.38 1.53
C THR A 164 15.98 -0.02 0.94
N SER A 165 15.55 -1.05 1.64
CA SER A 165 15.59 -2.44 1.19
C SER A 165 14.30 -2.84 0.45
N PHE A 166 14.30 -4.06 -0.13
CA PHE A 166 13.09 -4.66 -0.69
C PHE A 166 12.01 -4.86 0.39
N ASP A 167 12.39 -5.32 1.58
CA ASP A 167 11.45 -5.55 2.67
C ASP A 167 10.91 -4.21 3.21
N ASP A 168 11.76 -3.18 3.31
CA ASP A 168 11.33 -1.85 3.75
C ASP A 168 10.20 -1.32 2.86
N ASP A 169 10.30 -1.54 1.55
CA ASP A 169 9.27 -1.10 0.60
C ASP A 169 7.89 -1.77 0.83
N HIS A 170 7.86 -3.01 1.33
CA HIS A 170 6.62 -3.77 1.53
C HIS A 170 6.07 -3.68 2.95
N PHE A 171 6.93 -3.49 3.95
CA PHE A 171 6.58 -3.66 5.36
C PHE A 171 6.74 -2.40 6.21
N PHE A 172 7.33 -1.31 5.71
CA PHE A 172 7.36 -0.06 6.48
C PHE A 172 5.95 0.55 6.61
N PRO A 173 5.70 1.36 7.65
CA PRO A 173 4.38 1.93 7.92
C PRO A 173 3.81 2.70 6.73
N GLN A 174 2.49 2.60 6.53
CA GLN A 174 1.80 3.32 5.46
C GLN A 174 1.77 4.83 5.72
N SER A 175 1.74 5.25 6.99
CA SER A 175 1.86 6.64 7.42
C SER A 175 3.16 7.33 6.99
N TRP A 176 4.20 6.56 6.66
CA TRP A 176 5.50 7.09 6.21
C TRP A 176 5.52 7.46 4.71
N ARG A 177 4.45 7.11 4.00
CA ARG A 177 4.30 7.33 2.56
C ARG A 177 3.50 8.60 2.28
N CYS A 178 3.41 8.90 0.99
CA CYS A 178 2.54 9.90 0.39
C CYS A 178 2.76 11.34 0.88
N GLU A 179 3.93 11.64 1.47
CA GLU A 179 4.20 12.97 2.06
C GLU A 179 3.12 13.37 3.08
N PHE A 180 2.52 12.38 3.77
CA PHE A 180 1.45 12.60 4.72
C PHE A 180 1.85 13.52 5.88
N SER A 181 3.15 13.59 6.22
CA SER A 181 3.67 14.53 7.24
C SER A 181 3.24 15.99 7.00
N THR A 182 3.09 16.40 5.75
CA THR A 182 2.73 17.77 5.37
C THR A 182 1.44 17.88 4.57
N HIS A 183 0.96 16.78 3.98
CA HIS A 183 -0.14 16.80 3.03
C HIS A 183 -1.33 15.91 3.38
N ILE A 184 -1.34 15.18 4.51
CA ILE A 184 -2.43 14.24 4.80
C ILE A 184 -3.84 14.86 4.70
N SER A 185 -4.01 16.12 5.12
CA SER A 185 -5.28 16.85 5.01
C SER A 185 -5.71 17.17 3.58
N ASP A 186 -4.80 17.11 2.62
CA ASP A 186 -5.09 17.30 1.18
C ASP A 186 -5.64 16.01 0.53
N TYR A 187 -5.53 14.85 1.19
CA TYR A 187 -5.88 13.56 0.59
C TYR A 187 -7.31 13.14 0.87
N THR A 188 -7.95 12.58 -0.16
CA THR A 188 -9.05 11.62 0.05
C THR A 188 -8.46 10.26 0.38
N ILE A 189 -8.68 9.78 1.60
CA ILE A 189 -8.24 8.44 2.03
C ILE A 189 -9.36 7.42 1.77
N LEU A 190 -9.01 6.33 1.10
CA LEU A 190 -9.90 5.22 0.78
C LEU A 190 -9.45 3.94 1.49
N ASP A 191 -10.23 3.48 2.46
CA ASP A 191 -9.90 2.26 3.22
C ASP A 191 -10.29 1.00 2.43
N PHE A 192 -9.29 0.20 2.07
CA PHE A 192 -9.48 -1.10 1.46
C PHE A 192 -9.52 -2.20 2.52
N SER A 193 -10.58 -3.01 2.50
CA SER A 193 -10.68 -4.25 3.27
C SER A 193 -10.75 -5.43 2.33
N ALA A 194 -9.89 -6.43 2.54
CA ALA A 194 -9.87 -7.65 1.73
C ALA A 194 -11.08 -8.58 1.99
N GLY A 195 -11.70 -8.48 3.16
CA GLY A 195 -12.86 -9.31 3.53
C GLY A 195 -14.18 -8.79 2.95
N ASP A 196 -14.32 -7.47 2.84
CA ASP A 196 -15.43 -6.80 2.16
C ASP A 196 -14.94 -5.52 1.48
N SER A 197 -14.77 -5.58 0.17
CA SER A 197 -14.27 -4.46 -0.64
C SER A 197 -15.40 -3.65 -1.29
N SER A 198 -16.67 -3.98 -1.05
CA SER A 198 -17.81 -3.42 -1.79
C SER A 198 -17.90 -1.91 -1.59
N GLN A 199 -17.87 -1.46 -0.33
CA GLN A 199 -17.91 -0.03 0.00
C GLN A 199 -16.68 0.71 -0.55
N PHE A 200 -15.51 0.08 -0.51
CA PHE A 200 -14.28 0.64 -1.08
C PHE A 200 -14.43 0.84 -2.60
N TYR A 201 -14.93 -0.15 -3.33
CA TYR A 201 -15.17 -0.05 -4.77
C TYR A 201 -16.17 1.05 -5.11
N THR A 202 -17.27 1.16 -4.38
CA THR A 202 -18.23 2.26 -4.55
C THR A 202 -17.58 3.63 -4.35
N LYS A 203 -16.79 3.81 -3.28
CA LYS A 203 -16.08 5.08 -3.02
C LYS A 203 -15.06 5.40 -4.10
N LEU A 204 -14.30 4.41 -4.56
CA LEU A 204 -13.31 4.58 -5.63
C LEU A 204 -13.98 4.97 -6.94
N LEU A 205 -15.00 4.23 -7.39
CA LEU A 205 -15.73 4.53 -8.62
C LEU A 205 -16.41 5.90 -8.56
N LYS A 206 -16.96 6.28 -7.40
CA LYS A 206 -17.49 7.62 -7.16
C LYS A 206 -16.41 8.70 -7.29
N LEU A 207 -15.25 8.53 -6.66
CA LEU A 207 -14.14 9.48 -6.77
C LEU A 207 -13.73 9.68 -8.24
N LEU A 208 -13.63 8.59 -9.00
CA LEU A 208 -13.29 8.65 -10.43
C LEU A 208 -14.38 9.35 -11.25
N HIS A 209 -15.64 9.01 -11.00
CA HIS A 209 -16.80 9.66 -11.63
C HIS A 209 -16.82 11.17 -11.38
N ASP A 210 -16.64 11.59 -10.13
CA ASP A 210 -16.64 13.00 -9.73
C ASP A 210 -15.47 13.79 -10.36
N ASN A 211 -14.40 13.10 -10.77
CA ASN A 211 -13.28 13.67 -11.54
C ASN A 211 -13.46 13.54 -13.07
N GLY A 212 -14.68 13.26 -13.53
CA GLY A 212 -15.03 13.29 -14.95
C GLY A 212 -14.61 12.07 -15.77
N VAL A 213 -14.27 10.95 -15.12
CA VAL A 213 -14.01 9.69 -15.82
C VAL A 213 -15.31 9.21 -16.49
N PRO A 214 -15.31 8.91 -17.80
CA PRO A 214 -16.53 8.60 -18.54
C PRO A 214 -17.11 7.22 -18.15
N PRO A 215 -18.42 7.01 -18.29
CA PRO A 215 -19.09 5.76 -17.90
C PRO A 215 -18.46 4.49 -18.50
N SER A 216 -18.05 4.53 -19.78
CA SER A 216 -17.40 3.37 -20.45
C SER A 216 -16.12 2.92 -19.74
N SER A 217 -15.35 3.89 -19.23
CA SER A 217 -14.07 3.65 -18.58
C SER A 217 -14.29 3.22 -17.13
N LEU A 218 -15.31 3.77 -16.47
CA LEU A 218 -15.78 3.28 -15.16
C LEU A 218 -16.24 1.82 -15.24
N SER A 219 -17.02 1.43 -16.24
CA SER A 219 -17.46 0.05 -16.42
C SER A 219 -16.30 -0.94 -16.63
N LEU A 220 -15.27 -0.53 -17.37
CA LEU A 220 -14.04 -1.34 -17.51
C LEU A 220 -13.33 -1.51 -16.17
N ILE A 221 -13.19 -0.43 -15.40
CA ILE A 221 -12.58 -0.48 -14.07
C ILE A 221 -13.43 -1.37 -13.14
N GLU A 222 -14.73 -1.13 -13.05
CA GLU A 222 -15.67 -1.89 -12.22
C GLU A 222 -15.62 -3.38 -12.53
N SER A 223 -15.69 -3.77 -13.81
CA SER A 223 -15.55 -5.18 -14.20
C SER A 223 -14.23 -5.79 -13.75
N SER A 224 -13.14 -5.01 -13.73
CA SER A 224 -11.83 -5.47 -13.23
C SER A 224 -11.74 -5.52 -11.71
N LEU A 225 -12.51 -4.71 -10.98
CA LEU A 225 -12.63 -4.78 -9.52
C LEU A 225 -13.36 -6.05 -9.07
N HIS A 226 -14.28 -6.54 -9.91
CA HIS A 226 -15.10 -7.73 -9.67
C HIS A 226 -14.58 -9.00 -10.38
N SER A 227 -13.57 -8.90 -11.25
CA SER A 227 -12.98 -10.05 -11.96
C SER A 227 -12.00 -10.86 -11.08
N ASP A 228 -11.49 -11.95 -11.65
CA ASP A 228 -10.40 -12.74 -11.07
C ASP A 228 -9.24 -11.84 -10.61
N ARG A 229 -8.75 -12.12 -9.41
CA ARG A 229 -7.84 -11.25 -8.67
C ARG A 229 -6.44 -11.25 -9.31
N THR A 230 -5.69 -10.17 -9.10
CA THR A 230 -4.28 -10.05 -9.55
C THR A 230 -3.44 -11.24 -9.07
N ASP A 231 -2.38 -11.60 -9.80
CA ASP A 231 -1.49 -12.73 -9.47
C ASP A 231 -0.90 -12.68 -8.04
N HIS A 232 -0.71 -11.49 -7.48
CA HIS A 232 -0.23 -11.26 -6.11
C HIS A 232 -1.31 -11.38 -5.02
N SER A 233 -2.53 -11.76 -5.38
CA SER A 233 -3.62 -11.92 -4.41
C SER A 233 -3.35 -13.11 -3.50
N THR A 234 -3.53 -12.90 -2.20
CA THR A 234 -3.25 -13.91 -1.15
C THR A 234 -4.50 -14.37 -0.42
N ILE A 235 -5.65 -13.74 -0.65
CA ILE A 235 -6.83 -13.73 0.25
C ILE A 235 -7.40 -15.14 0.52
N GLU A 236 -7.28 -16.09 -0.40
CA GLU A 236 -7.91 -17.41 -0.29
C GLU A 236 -6.94 -18.60 -0.14
N SER A 237 -5.62 -18.38 -0.01
CA SER A 237 -4.72 -19.52 0.15
C SER A 237 -4.84 -20.13 1.55
N LYS A 238 -4.84 -21.47 1.64
CA LYS A 238 -4.78 -22.20 2.93
C LYS A 238 -3.63 -21.70 3.81
N GLU A 239 -2.50 -21.43 3.18
CA GLU A 239 -1.32 -20.87 3.82
C GLU A 239 -1.57 -19.48 4.42
N ARG A 240 -2.37 -18.62 3.77
CA ARG A 240 -2.75 -17.34 4.36
C ARG A 240 -3.56 -17.55 5.63
N LEU A 241 -4.57 -18.42 5.61
CA LEU A 241 -5.42 -18.69 6.78
C LEU A 241 -4.59 -19.21 7.96
N GLU A 242 -3.63 -20.09 7.71
CA GLU A 242 -2.71 -20.62 8.72
C GLU A 242 -1.88 -19.51 9.37
N TYR A 243 -1.21 -18.68 8.56
CA TYR A 243 -0.36 -17.60 9.09
C TYR A 243 -1.18 -16.47 9.70
N GLU A 244 -2.35 -16.16 9.15
CA GLU A 244 -3.29 -15.20 9.75
C GLU A 244 -3.71 -15.67 11.14
N ASN A 245 -4.07 -16.94 11.31
CA ASN A 245 -4.38 -17.50 12.62
C ASN A 245 -3.18 -17.47 13.56
N ARG A 246 -1.97 -17.83 13.10
CA ARG A 246 -0.75 -17.78 13.92
C ARG A 246 -0.43 -16.35 14.38
N ILE A 247 -0.54 -15.37 13.49
CA ILE A 247 -0.26 -13.97 13.78
C ILE A 247 -1.29 -13.42 14.76
N ARG A 248 -2.58 -13.53 14.44
CA ARG A 248 -3.66 -12.92 15.24
C ARG A 248 -3.80 -13.54 16.63
N ASN A 249 -3.49 -14.83 16.78
CA ASN A 249 -3.56 -15.53 18.07
C ASN A 249 -2.26 -15.47 18.90
N SER A 250 -1.22 -14.79 18.42
CA SER A 250 0.03 -14.61 19.16
C SER A 250 0.10 -13.19 19.75
N PRO A 251 -0.05 -13.02 21.08
CA PRO A 251 0.03 -11.71 21.72
C PRO A 251 1.38 -11.01 21.47
N SER A 252 2.48 -11.77 21.45
CA SER A 252 3.83 -11.26 21.19
C SER A 252 3.98 -10.69 19.78
N ILE A 253 3.46 -11.41 18.77
CA ILE A 253 3.48 -10.93 17.38
C ILE A 253 2.58 -9.71 17.23
N MET A 254 1.34 -9.78 17.74
CA MET A 254 0.36 -8.70 17.62
C MET A 254 0.82 -7.42 18.33
N GLU A 255 1.47 -7.53 19.48
CA GLU A 255 2.05 -6.36 20.16
C GLU A 255 3.11 -5.70 19.27
N LYS A 256 4.02 -6.46 18.67
CA LYS A 256 5.07 -5.91 17.78
C LYS A 256 4.48 -5.31 16.50
N ILE A 257 3.51 -5.97 15.87
CA ILE A 257 2.80 -5.42 14.71
C ILE A 257 2.09 -4.11 15.10
N THR A 258 1.45 -4.07 16.26
CA THR A 258 0.82 -2.85 16.78
C THR A 258 1.84 -1.73 16.99
N ARG A 259 3.02 -2.04 17.54
CA ARG A 259 4.11 -1.07 17.72
C ARG A 259 4.69 -0.58 16.40
N MET A 260 4.81 -1.46 15.39
CA MET A 260 5.28 -1.10 14.06
C MET A 260 4.31 -0.17 13.35
N TYR A 261 3.00 -0.33 13.57
CA TYR A 261 1.97 0.34 12.76
C TYR A 261 0.99 1.17 13.58
N TYR A 262 1.34 1.58 14.80
CA TYR A 262 0.43 2.26 15.72
C TYR A 262 -0.30 3.44 15.07
N TYR A 263 0.45 4.29 14.37
CA TYR A 263 -0.10 5.45 13.67
C TYR A 263 -0.81 5.13 12.37
N ASP A 264 -0.65 3.92 11.83
CA ASP A 264 -1.40 3.45 10.67
C ASP A 264 -2.82 2.99 11.07
N PHE A 265 -3.04 2.60 12.34
CA PHE A 265 -4.37 2.24 12.87
C PHE A 265 -5.26 3.45 13.18
N ILE A 266 -4.64 4.62 13.36
CA ILE A 266 -5.31 5.88 13.69
C ILE A 266 -5.15 6.92 12.58
N LEU A 267 -4.76 6.46 11.38
CA LEU A 267 -4.59 7.29 10.19
C LEU A 267 -5.95 7.78 9.68
#